data_AF-A0A496TN18-F1
#
_entry.id   AF-A0A496TN18-F1
#
_cell.length_a   1.000
_cell.length_b   1.000
_cell.length_c   1.000
_cell.angle_alpha   90.00
_cell.angle_beta   90.00
_cell.angle_gamma   90.00
#
_symmetry.space_group_name_H-M   'P 1'
#
loop_
_entity.id
_entity.type
_entity.pdbx_description
1 polymer ?
#
loop_
_entity_poly.entity_id
_entity_poly.type
_entity_poly.pdbx_seq_one_letter_code
_entity_poly.pdbx_strand_id
1 'polypeptide(L)'
;EKQFRIIRKPYARVLSGGSTGGWESLALQIFHPDFFGGTFSLCPDPVDFRYFQCVNIYKDKNAYYKEIGWVKVPTPSDRMPDGTVILTYKQRNKMELVMGTKNRSGEQIDIFEAVFGPVGSDGYVKPLFNKLTGEIDHSVAEYWKEHYDLRYYLEKNWSWLGPKLVGKLHIYVGDMDTYYLNNAVKLLENFLENTKNPYYAGTVEYGDGKPHCWGPYGKELIKLMADYITKNAPEGEDTSKWKY
;
A
#
# COMPACT_ATOMS: atom_id res chain seq x y z
N GLU A 1 -15.73 19.51 7.63
CA GLU A 1 -15.57 20.55 6.59
C GLU A 1 -16.24 21.91 6.87
N LYS A 2 -17.42 21.99 7.53
CA LYS A 2 -18.23 23.23 7.69
C LYS A 2 -17.53 24.42 8.35
N GLN A 3 -16.51 24.16 9.18
CA GLN A 3 -15.81 25.17 9.98
C GLN A 3 -14.53 25.71 9.33
N PHE A 4 -14.06 25.11 8.24
CA PHE A 4 -12.81 25.49 7.59
C PHE A 4 -13.06 26.10 6.21
N ARG A 5 -12.18 27.02 5.81
CA ARG A 5 -12.13 27.61 4.47
C ARG A 5 -11.55 26.58 3.50
N ILE A 6 -12.38 25.63 3.08
CA ILE A 6 -12.02 24.56 2.14
C ILE A 6 -13.03 24.46 1.00
N ILE A 7 -12.60 23.99 -0.16
CA ILE A 7 -13.51 23.60 -1.25
C ILE A 7 -14.06 22.20 -0.92
N ARG A 8 -15.38 22.13 -0.71
CA ARG A 8 -16.08 20.90 -0.29
C ARG A 8 -16.55 20.05 -1.48
N LYS A 9 -15.69 19.90 -2.48
CA LYS A 9 -16.01 19.20 -3.73
C LYS A 9 -14.94 18.14 -4.01
N PRO A 10 -15.31 17.01 -4.65
CA PRO A 10 -14.38 15.88 -4.84
C PRO A 10 -13.04 16.30 -5.45
N TYR A 11 -13.03 17.11 -6.52
CA TYR A 11 -11.79 17.55 -7.19
C TYR A 11 -10.78 18.28 -6.29
N ALA A 12 -11.22 18.80 -5.14
CA ALA A 12 -10.39 19.49 -4.17
C ALA A 12 -10.11 18.67 -2.89
N ARG A 13 -10.64 17.44 -2.79
CA ARG A 13 -10.33 16.50 -1.72
C ARG A 13 -9.24 15.55 -2.20
N VAL A 14 -8.00 15.96 -2.01
CA VAL A 14 -6.83 15.14 -2.34
C VAL A 14 -6.25 14.49 -1.08
N LEU A 15 -5.73 13.28 -1.24
CA LEU A 15 -5.13 12.49 -0.18
C LEU A 15 -3.61 12.38 -0.38
N SER A 16 -2.89 12.24 0.71
CA SER A 16 -1.48 11.82 0.69
C SER A 16 -1.12 11.14 1.99
N GLY A 17 -0.14 10.26 1.94
CA GLY A 17 0.45 9.59 3.09
C GLY A 17 1.67 8.79 2.69
N GLY A 18 2.54 8.52 3.65
CA GLY A 18 3.71 7.66 3.50
C GLY A 18 3.51 6.33 4.21
N SER A 19 4.12 5.25 3.73
CA SER A 19 4.12 3.93 4.40
C SER A 19 2.69 3.43 4.63
N THR A 20 2.26 3.16 5.86
CA THR A 20 0.87 2.79 6.19
C THR A 20 -0.12 3.85 5.73
N GLY A 21 0.18 5.13 5.93
CA GLY A 21 -0.63 6.22 5.40
C GLY A 21 -0.64 6.27 3.86
N GLY A 22 0.40 5.74 3.22
CA GLY A 22 0.45 5.56 1.77
C GLY A 22 -0.55 4.52 1.30
N TRP A 23 -0.66 3.38 2.00
CA TRP A 23 -1.69 2.39 1.74
C TRP A 23 -3.09 2.93 2.06
N GLU A 24 -3.28 3.60 3.20
CA GLU A 24 -4.58 4.16 3.61
C GLU A 24 -5.08 5.23 2.64
N SER A 25 -4.22 6.16 2.20
CA SER A 25 -4.57 7.18 1.21
C SER A 25 -5.00 6.56 -0.12
N LEU A 26 -4.33 5.49 -0.55
CA LEU A 26 -4.68 4.77 -1.76
C LEU A 26 -6.01 4.02 -1.59
N ALA A 27 -6.18 3.29 -0.49
CA ALA A 27 -7.40 2.55 -0.15
C ALA A 27 -8.62 3.49 -0.07
N LEU A 28 -8.50 4.64 0.60
CA LEU A 28 -9.57 5.63 0.69
C LEU A 28 -9.99 6.15 -0.69
N GLN A 29 -9.03 6.43 -1.58
CA GLN A 29 -9.33 6.84 -2.95
C GLN A 29 -10.02 5.73 -3.76
N ILE A 30 -9.58 4.49 -3.60
CA ILE A 30 -10.13 3.31 -4.32
C ILE A 30 -11.53 2.96 -3.83
N PHE A 31 -11.76 2.95 -2.52
CA PHE A 31 -13.04 2.56 -1.92
C PHE A 31 -14.07 3.69 -1.90
N HIS A 32 -13.64 4.95 -1.96
CA HIS A 32 -14.52 6.13 -1.98
C HIS A 32 -14.21 7.05 -3.18
N PRO A 33 -14.26 6.53 -4.42
CA PRO A 33 -13.77 7.23 -5.61
C PRO A 33 -14.61 8.46 -5.98
N ASP A 34 -15.86 8.54 -5.52
CA ASP A 34 -16.75 9.67 -5.72
C ASP A 34 -16.54 10.78 -4.67
N PHE A 35 -15.97 10.44 -3.51
CA PHE A 35 -15.75 11.40 -2.43
C PHE A 35 -14.41 12.12 -2.58
N PHE A 36 -13.34 11.38 -2.92
CA PHE A 36 -11.99 11.90 -3.11
C PHE A 36 -11.66 12.11 -4.60
N GLY A 37 -10.94 13.20 -4.87
CA GLY A 37 -10.62 13.66 -6.22
C GLY A 37 -9.28 13.17 -6.75
N GLY A 38 -8.35 12.76 -5.88
CA GLY A 38 -7.05 12.23 -6.25
C GLY A 38 -6.24 11.82 -5.01
N THR A 39 -5.24 10.97 -5.19
CA THR A 39 -4.31 10.58 -4.13
C THR A 39 -2.87 10.63 -4.59
N PHE A 40 -1.98 11.01 -3.68
CA PHE A 40 -0.53 11.07 -3.82
C PHE A 40 0.09 10.16 -2.75
N SER A 41 0.09 8.87 -3.03
CA SER A 41 0.49 7.82 -2.09
C SER A 41 1.98 7.55 -2.20
N LEU A 42 2.70 7.74 -1.09
CA LEU A 42 4.15 7.59 -1.02
C LEU A 42 4.49 6.28 -0.33
N CYS A 43 5.39 5.51 -0.94
CA CYS A 43 5.91 4.21 -0.51
C CYS A 43 4.86 3.33 0.22
N PRO A 44 3.70 3.06 -0.40
CA PRO A 44 2.61 2.43 0.31
C PRO A 44 3.04 1.06 0.85
N ASP A 45 2.52 0.72 2.04
CA ASP A 45 2.48 -0.65 2.53
C ASP A 45 1.83 -1.60 1.50
N PRO A 46 1.97 -2.94 1.64
CA PRO A 46 1.73 -3.88 0.54
C PRO A 46 0.37 -3.69 -0.15
N VAL A 47 0.41 -3.21 -1.39
CA VAL A 47 -0.78 -3.03 -2.24
C VAL A 47 -1.18 -4.31 -2.99
N ASP A 48 -0.34 -5.33 -2.91
CA ASP A 48 -0.51 -6.68 -3.47
C ASP A 48 0.18 -7.68 -2.54
N PHE A 49 -0.57 -8.62 -1.96
CA PHE A 49 -0.02 -9.52 -0.94
C PHE A 49 0.77 -10.71 -1.51
N ARG A 50 0.98 -10.76 -2.83
CA ARG A 50 2.04 -11.61 -3.42
C ARG A 50 3.44 -11.11 -3.03
N TYR A 51 3.56 -9.86 -2.58
CA TYR A 51 4.77 -9.27 -1.98
C TYR A 51 4.46 -8.56 -0.66
N PHE A 52 4.12 -9.34 0.36
CA PHE A 52 4.00 -8.90 1.75
C PHE A 52 5.39 -8.95 2.44
N GLN A 53 6.27 -8.00 2.09
CA GLN A 53 7.70 -7.99 2.45
C GLN A 53 8.41 -9.30 2.09
N CYS A 54 8.59 -9.54 0.78
CA CYS A 54 9.15 -10.77 0.20
C CYS A 54 8.37 -12.08 0.45
N VAL A 55 7.33 -12.08 1.29
CA VAL A 55 6.43 -13.23 1.47
C VAL A 55 5.29 -13.14 0.45
N ASN A 56 5.02 -14.24 -0.25
CA ASN A 56 3.81 -14.41 -1.04
C ASN A 56 2.82 -15.18 -0.17
N ILE A 57 1.92 -14.46 0.50
CA ILE A 57 1.04 -15.06 1.51
C ILE A 57 0.02 -16.02 0.89
N TYR A 58 -0.15 -16.01 -0.43
CA TYR A 58 -1.06 -16.90 -1.15
C TYR A 58 -0.43 -18.23 -1.57
N LYS A 59 0.92 -18.29 -1.70
CA LYS A 59 1.60 -19.45 -2.27
C LYS A 59 2.66 -20.05 -1.36
N ASP A 60 3.35 -19.23 -0.58
CA ASP A 60 4.37 -19.74 0.31
C ASP A 60 3.73 -20.59 1.41
N LYS A 61 4.40 -21.68 1.78
CA LYS A 61 3.99 -22.48 2.95
C LYS A 61 4.50 -21.87 4.26
N ASN A 62 5.57 -21.07 4.18
CA ASN A 62 6.26 -20.54 5.34
C ASN A 62 6.82 -19.14 5.03
N ALA A 63 6.62 -18.19 5.94
CA ALA A 63 7.12 -16.83 5.80
C ALA A 63 8.64 -16.72 6.03
N TYR A 64 9.25 -17.64 6.79
CA TYR A 64 10.64 -17.53 7.21
C TYR A 64 11.65 -18.03 6.19
N TYR A 65 11.21 -18.85 5.25
CA TYR A 65 12.09 -19.35 4.20
C TYR A 65 11.33 -19.64 2.91
N LYS A 66 12.06 -19.56 1.80
CA LYS A 66 11.66 -20.08 0.48
C LYS A 66 12.26 -21.47 0.27
N GLU A 67 11.49 -22.37 -0.31
CA GLU A 67 12.00 -23.66 -0.79
C GLU A 67 12.47 -23.50 -2.24
N ILE A 68 13.79 -23.42 -2.42
CA ILE A 68 14.42 -23.33 -3.75
C ILE A 68 15.14 -24.64 -4.01
N GLY A 69 14.48 -25.54 -4.73
CA GLY A 69 14.93 -26.93 -4.86
C GLY A 69 14.96 -27.61 -3.49
N TRP A 70 16.15 -28.05 -3.06
CA TRP A 70 16.36 -28.69 -1.76
C TRP A 70 16.83 -27.72 -0.66
N VAL A 71 17.02 -26.44 -0.99
CA VAL A 71 17.54 -25.43 -0.06
C VAL A 71 16.41 -24.61 0.54
N LYS A 72 16.44 -24.42 1.86
CA LYS A 72 15.61 -23.45 2.58
C LYS A 72 16.37 -22.13 2.67
N VAL A 73 16.00 -21.17 1.83
CA VAL A 73 16.62 -19.85 1.80
C VAL A 73 15.86 -18.91 2.73
N PRO A 74 16.50 -18.27 3.73
CA PRO A 74 15.83 -17.33 4.61
C PRO A 74 15.15 -16.20 3.83
N THR A 75 13.89 -15.90 4.18
CA THR A 75 13.17 -14.78 3.61
C THR A 75 13.69 -13.46 4.21
N PRO A 76 14.17 -12.51 3.40
CA PRO A 76 14.50 -11.18 3.90
C PRO A 76 13.21 -10.42 4.25
N SER A 77 13.33 -9.50 5.19
CA SER A 77 12.28 -8.54 5.54
C SER A 77 12.73 -7.12 5.26
N ASP A 78 14.01 -6.84 5.52
CA ASP A 78 14.57 -5.50 5.44
C ASP A 78 15.93 -5.48 4.75
N ARG A 79 16.17 -4.41 4.00
CA ARG A 79 17.46 -4.13 3.35
C ARG A 79 17.84 -2.66 3.45
N MET A 80 19.14 -2.42 3.34
CA MET A 80 19.69 -1.11 3.04
C MET A 80 19.54 -0.79 1.54
N PRO A 81 19.63 0.50 1.13
CA PRO A 81 19.53 0.89 -0.27
C PRO A 81 20.59 0.28 -1.19
N ASP A 82 21.73 -0.16 -0.64
CA ASP A 82 22.78 -0.88 -1.39
C ASP A 82 22.45 -2.37 -1.62
N GLY A 83 21.29 -2.84 -1.14
CA GLY A 83 20.83 -4.22 -1.25
C GLY A 83 21.26 -5.14 -0.10
N THR A 84 22.05 -4.65 0.86
CA THR A 84 22.47 -5.43 2.03
C THR A 84 21.26 -5.80 2.89
N VAL A 85 21.01 -7.09 3.08
CA VAL A 85 19.95 -7.59 3.96
C VAL A 85 20.34 -7.36 5.42
N ILE A 86 19.47 -6.69 6.18
CA ILE A 86 19.73 -6.38 7.60
C ILE A 86 18.78 -7.11 8.56
N LEU A 87 17.64 -7.59 8.06
CA LEU A 87 16.68 -8.33 8.88
C LEU A 87 15.99 -9.41 8.05
N THR A 88 15.90 -10.61 8.61
CA THR A 88 15.06 -11.68 8.06
C THR A 88 13.65 -11.62 8.65
N TYR A 89 12.68 -12.14 7.91
CA TYR A 89 11.29 -12.20 8.36
C TYR A 89 11.12 -12.97 9.67
N LYS A 90 11.95 -14.02 9.86
CA LYS A 90 12.00 -14.79 11.11
C LYS A 90 12.47 -13.96 12.29
N GLN A 91 13.51 -13.14 12.12
CA GLN A 91 14.02 -12.29 13.18
C GLN A 91 12.98 -11.23 13.58
N ARG A 92 12.36 -10.56 12.60
CA ARG A 92 11.29 -9.60 12.82
C ARG A 92 10.12 -10.20 13.59
N ASN A 93 9.55 -11.30 13.10
CA ASN A 93 8.35 -11.87 13.70
C ASN A 93 8.62 -12.44 15.11
N LYS A 94 9.82 -12.99 15.36
CA LYS A 94 10.22 -13.42 16.71
C LYS A 94 10.40 -12.26 17.68
N MET A 95 10.97 -11.14 17.24
CA MET A 95 11.06 -9.93 18.05
C MET A 95 9.65 -9.47 18.45
N GLU A 96 8.72 -9.38 17.51
CA GLU A 96 7.35 -8.98 17.80
C GLU A 96 6.61 -9.95 18.74
N LEU A 97 6.85 -11.26 18.60
CA LEU A 97 6.30 -12.26 19.52
C LEU A 97 6.74 -12.03 20.98
N VAL A 98 7.97 -11.57 21.19
CA VAL A 98 8.50 -11.23 22.52
C VAL A 98 7.89 -9.92 23.04
N MET A 99 7.66 -8.95 22.15
CA MET A 99 7.10 -7.65 22.51
C MET A 99 5.61 -7.72 22.91
N GLY A 100 4.83 -8.57 22.26
CA GLY A 100 3.40 -8.69 22.56
C GLY A 100 2.78 -10.00 22.07
N THR A 101 2.07 -10.67 22.98
CA THR A 101 1.26 -11.84 22.63
C THR A 101 -0.07 -11.42 22.00
N LYS A 102 -0.67 -12.33 21.21
CA LYS A 102 -1.97 -12.13 20.53
C LYS A 102 -1.95 -10.99 19.52
N ASN A 103 -0.85 -10.87 18.77
CA ASN A 103 -0.65 -9.86 17.74
C ASN A 103 -0.78 -8.42 18.25
N ARG A 104 -0.11 -8.11 19.36
CA ARG A 104 -0.17 -6.80 20.04
C ARG A 104 1.23 -6.21 20.28
N SER A 105 2.21 -6.57 19.47
CA SER A 105 3.56 -5.97 19.56
C SER A 105 3.53 -4.45 19.36
N GLY A 106 2.54 -3.94 18.61
CA GLY A 106 2.49 -2.55 18.15
C GLY A 106 3.43 -2.27 16.96
N GLU A 107 4.11 -3.30 16.48
CA GLU A 107 5.07 -3.23 15.38
C GLU A 107 4.43 -3.68 14.05
N GLN A 108 5.24 -3.67 12.99
CA GLN A 108 4.78 -3.73 11.61
C GLN A 108 3.98 -5.00 11.25
N ILE A 109 4.40 -6.20 11.65
CA ILE A 109 3.66 -7.42 11.29
C ILE A 109 2.32 -7.47 12.02
N ASP A 110 2.30 -7.19 13.32
CA ASP A 110 1.07 -7.21 14.10
C ASP A 110 0.08 -6.13 13.72
N ILE A 111 0.55 -4.93 13.36
CA ILE A 111 -0.38 -3.91 12.90
C ILE A 111 -1.00 -4.29 11.56
N PHE A 112 -0.26 -4.94 10.65
CA PHE A 112 -0.85 -5.47 9.42
C PHE A 112 -1.86 -6.57 9.69
N GLU A 113 -1.56 -7.49 10.61
CA GLU A 113 -2.53 -8.50 10.99
C GLU A 113 -3.79 -7.88 11.63
N ALA A 114 -3.65 -6.79 12.38
CA ALA A 114 -4.79 -6.05 12.94
C ALA A 114 -5.62 -5.30 11.89
N VAL A 115 -4.98 -4.75 10.85
CA VAL A 115 -5.67 -3.99 9.79
C VAL A 115 -6.36 -4.94 8.80
N PHE A 116 -5.70 -6.02 8.40
CA PHE A 116 -6.17 -6.88 7.31
C PHE A 116 -6.84 -8.17 7.79
N GLY A 117 -6.57 -8.59 9.02
CA GLY A 117 -7.02 -9.85 9.58
C GLY A 117 -8.48 -9.85 10.04
N PRO A 118 -9.15 -11.02 9.98
CA PRO A 118 -10.43 -11.18 10.62
C PRO A 118 -10.24 -11.27 12.15
N VAL A 119 -11.29 -10.94 12.88
CA VAL A 119 -11.34 -11.18 14.34
C VAL A 119 -11.59 -12.67 14.59
N GLY A 120 -10.73 -13.28 15.40
CA GLY A 120 -10.82 -14.65 15.87
C GLY A 120 -11.87 -14.85 16.95
N SER A 121 -12.14 -16.11 17.30
CA SER A 121 -13.17 -16.49 18.28
C SER A 121 -12.88 -16.02 19.71
N ASP A 122 -11.62 -15.69 20.02
CA ASP A 122 -11.20 -15.16 21.31
C ASP A 122 -11.19 -13.62 21.36
N GLY A 123 -11.69 -12.97 20.31
CA GLY A 123 -11.78 -11.50 20.18
C GLY A 123 -10.47 -10.83 19.75
N TYR A 124 -9.38 -11.58 19.58
CA TYR A 124 -8.13 -11.07 19.01
C TYR A 124 -8.08 -11.30 17.51
N VAL A 125 -7.08 -10.74 16.84
CA VAL A 125 -6.82 -11.03 15.43
C VAL A 125 -6.59 -12.52 15.23
N LYS A 126 -7.21 -13.11 14.20
CA LYS A 126 -6.87 -14.47 13.76
C LYS A 126 -5.51 -14.41 13.05
N PRO A 127 -4.44 -15.05 13.58
CA PRO A 127 -3.10 -14.80 13.06
C PRO A 127 -2.91 -15.32 11.63
N LEU A 128 -2.23 -14.55 10.78
CA LEU A 128 -1.82 -15.01 9.45
C LEU A 128 -0.66 -16.00 9.55
N PHE A 129 0.27 -15.73 10.47
CA PHE A 129 1.46 -16.56 10.67
C PHE A 129 1.41 -17.26 12.02
N ASN A 130 1.86 -18.51 12.04
CA ASN A 130 2.39 -19.08 13.28
C ASN A 130 3.73 -18.39 13.59
N LYS A 131 3.76 -17.49 14.57
CA LYS A 131 4.96 -16.71 14.94
C LYS A 131 6.16 -17.53 15.45
N LEU A 132 5.98 -18.83 15.74
CA LEU A 132 7.08 -19.71 16.14
C LEU A 132 7.67 -20.44 14.93
N THR A 133 6.81 -20.97 14.06
CA THR A 133 7.20 -21.85 12.94
C THR A 133 7.34 -21.11 11.62
N GLY A 134 6.63 -20.00 11.44
CA GLY A 134 6.52 -19.23 10.20
C GLY A 134 5.46 -19.78 9.25
N GLU A 135 4.73 -20.84 9.61
CA GLU A 135 3.66 -21.40 8.77
C GLU A 135 2.55 -20.37 8.53
N ILE A 136 2.03 -20.38 7.31
CA ILE A 136 1.02 -19.43 6.84
C ILE A 136 -0.36 -20.10 6.87
N ASP A 137 -1.35 -19.48 7.52
CA ASP A 137 -2.75 -19.89 7.40
C ASP A 137 -3.34 -19.28 6.11
N HIS A 138 -3.40 -20.08 5.05
CA HIS A 138 -3.93 -19.64 3.76
C HIS A 138 -5.42 -19.26 3.80
N SER A 139 -6.19 -19.72 4.80
CA SER A 139 -7.58 -19.27 4.96
C SER A 139 -7.65 -17.81 5.41
N VAL A 140 -6.68 -17.36 6.22
CA VAL A 140 -6.55 -15.95 6.62
C VAL A 140 -6.02 -15.13 5.45
N ALA A 141 -5.05 -15.65 4.70
CA ALA A 141 -4.54 -14.99 3.50
C ALA A 141 -5.65 -14.75 2.44
N GLU A 142 -6.55 -15.71 2.24
CA GLU A 142 -7.67 -15.54 1.31
C GLU A 142 -8.67 -14.48 1.80
N TYR A 143 -8.92 -14.39 3.11
CA TYR A 143 -9.69 -13.28 3.67
C TYR A 143 -9.01 -11.93 3.38
N TRP A 144 -7.69 -11.82 3.58
CA TRP A 144 -6.97 -10.57 3.28
C TRP A 144 -7.09 -10.20 1.80
N LYS A 145 -6.99 -11.19 0.91
CA LYS A 145 -7.14 -10.99 -0.54
C LYS A 145 -8.48 -10.39 -0.92
N GLU A 146 -9.57 -10.95 -0.41
CA GLU A 146 -10.92 -10.52 -0.78
C GLU A 146 -11.30 -9.15 -0.18
N HIS A 147 -10.62 -8.71 0.88
CA HIS A 147 -11.00 -7.51 1.63
C HIS A 147 -10.02 -6.33 1.49
N TYR A 148 -8.72 -6.58 1.34
CA TYR A 148 -7.69 -5.54 1.51
C TYR A 148 -6.54 -5.56 0.50
N ASP A 149 -6.45 -6.56 -0.38
CA ASP A 149 -5.48 -6.53 -1.49
C ASP A 149 -5.98 -5.54 -2.57
N LEU A 150 -5.39 -4.34 -2.57
CA LEU A 150 -5.84 -3.22 -3.42
C LEU A 150 -5.70 -3.54 -4.91
N ARG A 151 -4.59 -4.17 -5.31
CA ARG A 151 -4.37 -4.59 -6.70
C ARG A 151 -5.42 -5.60 -7.13
N TYR A 152 -5.69 -6.63 -6.31
CA TYR A 152 -6.71 -7.63 -6.59
C TYR A 152 -8.11 -7.00 -6.67
N TYR A 153 -8.45 -6.13 -5.72
CA TYR A 153 -9.74 -5.43 -5.70
C TYR A 153 -9.93 -4.59 -6.96
N LEU A 154 -8.91 -3.83 -7.38
CA LEU A 154 -8.94 -3.04 -8.62
C LEU A 154 -9.15 -3.92 -9.84
N GLU A 155 -8.39 -5.01 -9.99
CA GLU A 155 -8.49 -5.93 -11.13
C GLU A 155 -9.90 -6.54 -11.25
N LYS A 156 -10.46 -6.99 -10.13
CA LYS A 156 -11.81 -7.57 -10.05
C LYS A 156 -12.91 -6.57 -10.40
N ASN A 157 -12.71 -5.28 -10.12
CA ASN A 157 -13.76 -4.25 -10.17
C ASN A 157 -13.56 -3.17 -11.24
N TRP A 158 -12.51 -3.28 -12.07
CA TRP A 158 -12.09 -2.18 -12.96
C TRP A 158 -13.19 -1.69 -13.90
N SER A 159 -14.08 -2.58 -14.35
CA SER A 159 -15.14 -2.24 -15.30
C SER A 159 -16.06 -1.11 -14.82
N TRP A 160 -16.38 -1.06 -13.53
CA TRP A 160 -17.21 0.01 -12.95
C TRP A 160 -16.37 1.05 -12.21
N LEU A 161 -15.22 0.65 -11.66
CA LEU A 161 -14.39 1.50 -10.82
C LEU A 161 -13.43 2.37 -11.63
N GLY A 162 -12.85 1.83 -12.71
CA GLY A 162 -11.91 2.50 -13.59
C GLY A 162 -12.40 3.87 -14.07
N PRO A 163 -13.64 4.01 -14.59
CA PRO A 163 -14.21 5.31 -14.97
C PRO A 163 -14.20 6.38 -13.87
N LYS A 164 -14.20 5.96 -12.60
CA LYS A 164 -14.17 6.87 -11.45
C LYS A 164 -12.77 7.20 -10.95
N LEU A 165 -11.75 6.46 -11.41
CA LEU A 165 -10.36 6.57 -10.97
C LEU A 165 -9.41 7.14 -12.03
N VAL A 166 -9.89 7.41 -13.24
CA VAL A 166 -9.08 7.99 -14.32
C VAL A 166 -8.37 9.25 -13.83
N GLY A 167 -7.04 9.24 -13.87
CA GLY A 167 -6.19 10.36 -13.46
C GLY A 167 -6.12 10.61 -11.96
N LYS A 168 -6.57 9.70 -11.09
CA LYS A 168 -6.62 9.92 -9.64
C LYS A 168 -5.51 9.26 -8.84
N LEU A 169 -4.82 8.28 -9.40
CA LEU A 169 -3.85 7.45 -8.68
C LEU A 169 -2.44 7.93 -8.99
N HIS A 170 -1.78 8.60 -8.04
CA HIS A 170 -0.36 8.97 -8.13
C HIS A 170 0.42 8.26 -7.02
N ILE A 171 1.36 7.40 -7.42
CA ILE A 171 2.08 6.49 -6.52
C ILE A 171 3.57 6.73 -6.70
N TYR A 172 4.30 6.84 -5.59
CA TYR A 172 5.74 7.10 -5.57
C TYR A 172 6.40 6.09 -4.65
N VAL A 173 7.49 5.43 -5.06
CA VAL A 173 8.20 4.48 -4.20
C VAL A 173 9.69 4.43 -4.56
N GLY A 174 10.57 4.18 -3.59
CA GLY A 174 11.98 3.91 -3.92
C GLY A 174 12.14 2.54 -4.57
N ASP A 175 12.97 2.38 -5.60
CA ASP A 175 13.22 1.05 -6.19
C ASP A 175 14.13 0.15 -5.31
N MET A 176 14.83 0.78 -4.36
CA MET A 176 15.55 0.17 -3.25
C MET A 176 14.81 0.32 -1.93
N ASP A 177 13.46 0.23 -1.96
CA ASP A 177 12.61 0.27 -0.77
C ASP A 177 13.12 -0.68 0.33
N THR A 178 13.22 -0.15 1.55
CA THR A 178 13.78 -0.81 2.73
C THR A 178 13.06 -2.11 3.07
N TYR A 179 11.75 -2.17 2.84
CA TYR A 179 10.89 -3.31 3.18
C TYR A 179 10.46 -4.12 1.95
N TYR A 180 11.11 -3.91 0.80
CA TYR A 180 10.81 -4.57 -0.47
C TYR A 180 9.40 -4.31 -1.01
N LEU A 181 8.72 -3.25 -0.55
CA LEU A 181 7.34 -2.94 -0.90
C LEU A 181 7.17 -2.45 -2.33
N ASN A 182 8.25 -1.96 -2.94
CA ASN A 182 8.31 -1.62 -4.35
C ASN A 182 7.92 -2.79 -5.27
N ASN A 183 8.11 -4.04 -4.84
CA ASN A 183 7.70 -5.20 -5.63
C ASN A 183 6.17 -5.34 -5.72
N ALA A 184 5.44 -5.02 -4.64
CA ALA A 184 3.98 -4.98 -4.67
C ALA A 184 3.49 -3.84 -5.59
N VAL A 185 4.15 -2.68 -5.54
CA VAL A 185 3.85 -1.54 -6.43
C VAL A 185 4.08 -1.90 -7.89
N LYS A 186 5.15 -2.62 -8.25
CA LYS A 186 5.40 -3.11 -9.61
C LYS A 186 4.27 -4.01 -10.13
N LEU A 187 3.68 -4.84 -9.27
CA LEU A 187 2.54 -5.68 -9.66
C LEU A 187 1.25 -4.87 -9.87
N LEU A 188 1.05 -3.84 -9.05
CA LEU A 188 -0.05 -2.90 -9.22
C LEU A 188 0.11 -2.07 -10.50
N GLU A 189 1.28 -1.50 -10.73
CA GLU A 189 1.62 -0.75 -11.94
C GLU A 189 1.41 -1.59 -13.20
N ASN A 190 1.94 -2.83 -13.23
CA ASN A 190 1.74 -3.72 -14.38
C ASN A 190 0.24 -3.95 -14.67
N PHE A 191 -0.60 -4.07 -13.63
CA PHE A 191 -2.05 -4.10 -13.83
C PHE A 191 -2.58 -2.78 -14.39
N LEU A 192 -2.25 -1.64 -13.76
CA LEU A 192 -2.71 -0.31 -14.14
C LEU A 192 -2.34 0.05 -15.58
N GLU A 193 -1.10 -0.20 -16.00
CA GLU A 193 -0.63 0.08 -17.36
C GLU A 193 -1.34 -0.77 -18.43
N ASN A 194 -1.89 -1.92 -18.04
CA ASN A 194 -2.66 -2.78 -18.93
C ASN A 194 -4.18 -2.52 -18.88
N THR A 195 -4.64 -1.56 -18.08
CA THR A 195 -6.05 -1.19 -18.04
C THR A 195 -6.51 -0.61 -19.38
N LYS A 196 -7.66 -1.08 -19.84
CA LYS A 196 -8.33 -0.58 -21.05
C LYS A 196 -9.79 -0.34 -20.72
N ASN A 197 -10.39 0.66 -21.35
CA ASN A 197 -11.80 1.02 -21.17
C ASN A 197 -12.23 1.21 -19.70
N PRO A 198 -11.63 2.18 -18.97
CA PRO A 198 -10.64 3.17 -19.41
C PRO A 198 -9.20 2.76 -19.04
N TYR A 199 -8.23 3.48 -19.61
CA TYR A 199 -6.87 3.50 -19.10
C TYR A 199 -6.81 4.35 -17.81
N TYR A 200 -6.06 3.91 -16.80
CA TYR A 200 -6.04 4.54 -15.48
C TYR A 200 -5.53 6.00 -15.48
N ALA A 201 -4.65 6.37 -16.42
CA ALA A 201 -4.13 7.72 -16.64
C ALA A 201 -3.53 8.43 -15.42
N GLY A 202 -3.00 7.66 -14.46
CA GLY A 202 -2.33 8.15 -13.25
C GLY A 202 -0.81 8.21 -13.40
N THR A 203 -0.10 8.02 -12.29
CA THR A 203 1.36 8.04 -12.23
C THR A 203 1.88 6.97 -11.29
N VAL A 204 2.92 6.26 -11.70
CA VAL A 204 3.75 5.44 -10.81
C VAL A 204 5.20 5.84 -11.06
N GLU A 205 5.89 6.35 -10.04
CA GLU A 205 7.28 6.80 -10.14
C GLU A 205 8.17 6.06 -9.17
N TYR A 206 9.38 5.76 -9.64
CA TYR A 206 10.40 5.08 -8.85
C TYR A 206 11.61 5.98 -8.60
N GLY A 207 11.99 6.11 -7.34
CA GLY A 207 13.23 6.79 -6.96
C GLY A 207 14.41 5.85 -7.13
N ASP A 208 15.29 6.15 -8.08
CA ASP A 208 16.53 5.38 -8.34
C ASP A 208 17.45 5.34 -7.11
N GLY A 209 17.68 4.13 -6.60
CA GLY A 209 18.49 3.86 -5.41
C GLY A 209 17.88 4.41 -4.12
N LYS A 210 16.59 4.75 -4.10
CA LYS A 210 15.95 5.40 -2.95
C LYS A 210 15.33 4.38 -1.97
N PRO A 211 15.38 4.66 -0.65
CA PRO A 211 14.80 3.81 0.38
C PRO A 211 13.27 3.94 0.46
N HIS A 212 12.69 3.29 1.47
CA HIS A 212 11.32 3.54 1.89
C HIS A 212 11.11 5.02 2.25
N CYS A 213 9.88 5.51 2.14
CA CYS A 213 9.52 6.93 2.31
C CYS A 213 10.08 7.90 1.27
N TRP A 214 10.44 7.42 0.08
CA TRP A 214 10.74 8.29 -1.05
C TRP A 214 9.48 8.77 -1.78
N GLY A 215 9.50 10.04 -2.17
CA GLY A 215 8.50 10.70 -3.01
C GLY A 215 8.57 12.23 -2.88
N PRO A 216 7.70 12.97 -3.59
CA PRO A 216 7.59 14.42 -3.42
C PRO A 216 7.19 14.75 -1.98
N TYR A 217 7.79 15.78 -1.39
CA TYR A 217 7.55 16.17 0.00
C TYR A 217 7.47 17.69 0.18
N GLY A 218 6.86 18.10 1.29
CA GLY A 218 6.75 19.52 1.66
C GLY A 218 6.19 20.39 0.54
N LYS A 219 6.93 21.43 0.15
CA LYS A 219 6.49 22.41 -0.86
C LYS A 219 6.25 21.78 -2.23
N GLU A 220 7.04 20.77 -2.62
CA GLU A 220 6.89 20.11 -3.92
C GLU A 220 5.55 19.37 -3.99
N LEU A 221 5.25 18.55 -2.99
CA LEU A 221 3.98 17.83 -2.89
C LEU A 221 2.78 18.78 -2.83
N ILE A 222 2.88 19.86 -2.06
CA ILE A 222 1.81 20.87 -1.96
C ILE A 222 1.54 21.50 -3.33
N LYS A 223 2.57 21.84 -4.09
CA LYS A 223 2.44 22.39 -5.44
C LYS A 223 1.82 21.40 -6.40
N LEU A 224 2.29 20.15 -6.38
CA LEU A 224 1.76 19.08 -7.21
C LEU A 224 0.25 18.89 -6.96
N MET A 225 -0.17 18.88 -5.69
CA MET A 225 -1.59 18.81 -5.31
C MET A 225 -2.37 20.06 -5.75
N ALA A 226 -1.82 21.26 -5.59
CA ALA A 226 -2.48 22.50 -6.01
C ALA A 226 -2.68 22.57 -7.53
N ASP A 227 -1.66 22.16 -8.30
CA ASP A 227 -1.72 22.08 -9.76
C ASP A 227 -2.74 21.02 -10.19
N TYR A 228 -2.77 19.87 -9.52
CA TYR A 228 -3.76 18.83 -9.74
C TYR A 228 -5.20 19.32 -9.52
N ILE A 229 -5.45 19.99 -8.39
CA ILE A 229 -6.77 20.56 -8.07
C ILE A 229 -7.16 21.60 -9.12
N THR A 230 -6.23 22.46 -9.53
CA THR A 230 -6.47 23.50 -10.54
C THR A 230 -6.81 22.89 -11.90
N LYS A 231 -6.07 21.86 -12.32
CA LYS A 231 -6.28 21.16 -13.59
C LYS A 231 -7.62 20.44 -13.65
N ASN A 232 -8.07 19.88 -12.53
CA ASN A 232 -9.30 19.09 -12.46
C ASN A 232 -10.52 19.89 -11.95
N ALA A 233 -10.39 21.19 -11.78
CA ALA A 233 -11.50 22.04 -11.39
C ALA A 233 -12.55 22.10 -12.53
N PRO A 234 -13.84 21.87 -12.22
CA PRO A 234 -14.92 22.07 -13.19
C PRO A 234 -14.94 23.49 -13.77
N GLU A 235 -15.47 23.62 -14.99
CA GLU A 235 -15.65 24.92 -15.63
C GLU A 235 -16.47 25.87 -14.74
N GLY A 236 -16.02 27.11 -14.61
CA GLY A 236 -16.63 28.14 -13.77
C GLY A 236 -16.15 28.17 -12.31
N GLU A 237 -15.32 27.23 -11.86
CA GLU A 237 -14.69 27.30 -10.53
C GLU A 237 -13.54 28.33 -10.49
N ASP A 238 -13.49 29.12 -9.42
CA ASP A 238 -12.41 30.09 -9.19
C ASP A 238 -11.18 29.41 -8.56
N THR A 239 -10.22 29.03 -9.40
CA THR A 239 -8.95 28.41 -8.99
C THR A 239 -7.88 29.42 -8.56
N SER A 240 -8.13 30.73 -8.68
CA SER A 240 -7.14 31.77 -8.33
C SER A 240 -6.79 31.79 -6.83
N LYS A 241 -7.72 31.30 -6.00
CA LYS A 241 -7.62 31.28 -4.53
C LYS A 241 -6.65 30.24 -3.97
N TRP A 242 -6.07 29.37 -4.81
CA TRP A 242 -5.32 28.18 -4.39
C TRP A 242 -3.96 28.02 -5.08
N LYS A 243 -3.40 29.11 -5.65
CA LYS A 243 -2.04 29.12 -6.23
C LYS A 243 -1.00 29.42 -5.14
N TYR A 244 -0.04 28.50 -4.93
CA TYR A 244 1.01 28.56 -3.90
C TYR A 244 2.44 28.50 -4.48
#